data_AF-A0A0G1M3F1-F1
#
_entry.id   AF-A0A0G1M3F1-F1
#
_cell.length_a   1.000
_cell.length_b   1.000
_cell.length_c   1.000
_cell.angle_alpha   90.00
_cell.angle_beta   90.00
_cell.angle_gamma   90.00
#
_symmetry.space_group_name_H-M   'P 1'
#
loop_
_entity.id
_entity.type
_entity.pdbx_description
1 polymer ?
#
loop_
_entity_poly.entity_id
_entity_poly.type
_entity_poly.pdbx_seq_one_letter_code
_entity_poly.pdbx_strand_id
1 'polypeptide(L)'
;MTRFDMWNIAHIKKHDVKPEEIIEAGKNLIYHRRTYESRYLAIGRSEKRLITLTLKRKKSGSYYLITARDSSKKERNKVYEKEDKK
;
A
#
# COMPACT_ATOMS: atom_id res chain seq x y z
N MET A 1 16.39 5.17 -11.05
CA MET A 1 15.44 4.95 -12.16
C MET A 1 14.16 4.30 -11.60
N THR A 2 13.39 5.05 -10.82
CA THR A 2 12.13 4.61 -10.18
C THR A 2 10.98 4.87 -11.13
N ARG A 3 10.91 4.06 -12.19
CA ARG A 3 9.84 4.14 -13.17
C ARG A 3 8.62 3.41 -12.59
N PHE A 4 7.74 4.18 -11.95
CA PHE A 4 6.36 3.77 -11.67
C PHE A 4 5.64 3.64 -13.03
N ASP A 5 5.98 2.61 -13.81
CA ASP A 5 5.38 2.40 -15.12
C ASP A 5 3.90 2.08 -14.92
N MET A 6 3.09 3.07 -15.29
CA MET A 6 1.66 2.97 -15.57
C MET A 6 0.88 2.22 -14.50
N TRP A 7 0.72 2.91 -13.38
CA TRP A 7 -0.60 3.15 -12.80
C TRP A 7 -1.71 2.36 -13.53
N ASN A 8 -2.11 1.22 -12.96
CA ASN A 8 -3.29 0.49 -13.39
C ASN A 8 -4.52 1.38 -13.12
N ILE A 9 -4.79 2.34 -14.00
CA ILE A 9 -5.91 3.30 -13.91
C ILE A 9 -7.24 2.55 -13.66
N ALA A 10 -7.35 1.32 -14.17
CA ALA A 10 -8.48 0.42 -13.94
C ALA A 10 -8.71 0.03 -12.45
N HIS A 11 -7.66 -0.05 -11.63
CA HIS A 11 -7.77 -0.42 -10.20
C HIS A 11 -8.11 0.77 -9.30
N ILE A 12 -7.57 1.96 -9.59
CA ILE A 12 -7.90 3.21 -8.90
C ILE A 12 -9.39 3.53 -9.01
N LYS A 13 -9.94 3.32 -10.21
CA LYS A 13 -11.35 3.58 -10.51
C LYS A 13 -12.32 2.70 -9.70
N LYS A 14 -11.86 1.55 -9.18
CA LYS A 14 -12.69 0.60 -8.44
C LYS A 14 -12.79 0.88 -6.93
N HIS A 15 -11.83 1.62 -6.37
CA HIS A 15 -11.72 1.80 -4.92
C HIS A 15 -11.72 3.26 -4.45
N ASP A 16 -11.93 4.21 -5.36
CA ASP A 16 -11.97 5.66 -5.04
C ASP A 16 -10.73 6.13 -4.26
N VAL A 17 -9.56 5.56 -4.59
CA VAL A 17 -8.27 5.95 -3.99
C VAL A 17 -7.50 6.75 -5.01
N LYS A 18 -7.11 7.97 -4.65
CA LYS A 18 -6.43 8.88 -5.56
C LYS A 18 -4.96 8.51 -5.78
N PRO A 19 -4.36 8.94 -6.92
CA PRO A 19 -2.93 8.74 -7.18
C PRO A 19 -2.01 9.26 -6.13
N GLU A 20 -2.31 10.45 -5.66
CA GLU A 20 -1.49 11.15 -4.71
C GLU A 20 -1.45 10.38 -3.39
N GLU A 21 -2.61 9.85 -2.95
CA GLU A 21 -2.73 9.04 -1.72
C GLU A 21 -1.91 7.74 -1.80
N ILE A 22 -1.86 7.09 -2.96
CA ILE A 22 -1.10 5.85 -3.14
C ILE A 22 0.40 6.12 -3.10
N ILE A 23 0.83 7.18 -3.78
CA ILE A 23 2.25 7.59 -3.79
C ILE A 23 2.68 7.97 -2.38
N GLU A 24 1.85 8.75 -1.68
CA GLU A 24 2.12 9.20 -0.33
C GLU A 24 2.15 8.02 0.66
N ALA A 25 1.14 7.16 0.65
CA ALA A 25 1.14 5.96 1.48
C ALA A 25 2.33 5.04 1.16
N GLY A 26 2.75 4.95 -0.10
CA GLY A 26 3.94 4.20 -0.50
C GLY A 26 5.25 4.78 0.05
N LYS A 27 5.32 6.10 0.27
CA LYS A 27 6.46 6.77 0.94
C LYS A 27 6.39 6.59 2.46
N ASN A 28 5.19 6.68 3.03
CA ASN A 28 4.93 6.62 4.48
C ASN A 28 4.44 5.23 4.91
N LEU A 29 5.24 4.19 4.64
CA LEU A 29 4.90 2.81 5.02
C LEU A 29 5.11 2.59 6.52
N ILE A 30 4.07 2.10 7.21
CA ILE A 30 4.11 1.84 8.65
C ILE A 30 4.12 0.34 8.93
N TYR A 31 3.34 -0.41 8.15
CA TYR A 31 3.23 -1.84 8.29
C TYR A 31 3.44 -2.52 6.95
N HIS A 32 4.21 -3.60 6.94
CA HIS A 32 4.24 -4.50 5.80
C HIS A 32 4.31 -5.94 6.30
N ARG A 33 3.66 -6.84 5.55
CA ARG A 33 3.76 -8.28 5.77
C ARG A 33 3.85 -8.99 4.44
N ARG A 34 4.61 -10.08 4.41
CA ARG A 34 4.56 -11.02 3.29
C ARG A 34 3.29 -11.86 3.42
N THR A 35 2.59 -12.03 2.31
CA THR A 35 1.43 -12.91 2.22
C THR A 35 1.79 -14.13 1.36
N TYR A 36 0.80 -14.94 0.99
CA TYR A 36 0.97 -16.07 0.08
C TYR A 36 1.46 -15.63 -1.32
N GLU A 37 2.08 -16.56 -2.07
CA GLU A 37 2.47 -16.39 -3.48
C GLU A 37 3.36 -15.17 -3.80
N SER A 38 4.31 -14.81 -2.94
CA SER A 38 5.22 -13.67 -3.18
C SER A 38 4.51 -12.33 -3.33
N ARG A 39 3.31 -12.22 -2.75
CA ARG A 39 2.61 -10.96 -2.54
C ARG A 39 3.00 -10.37 -1.19
N TYR A 40 2.90 -9.07 -1.10
CA TYR A 40 3.19 -8.27 0.07
C TYR A 40 2.00 -7.37 0.30
N LEU A 41 1.55 -7.32 1.55
CA LEU A 41 0.55 -6.37 1.99
C LEU A 41 1.27 -5.30 2.78
N ALA A 42 1.26 -4.08 2.26
CA ALA A 42 1.84 -2.91 2.88
C ALA A 42 0.71 -1.95 3.24
N ILE A 43 0.83 -1.27 4.37
CA ILE A 43 -0.10 -0.25 4.82
C ILE A 43 0.72 1.00 5.08
N GLY A 44 0.31 2.08 4.44
CA GLY A 44 0.93 3.37 4.60
C GLY A 44 -0.08 4.46 4.88
N ARG A 45 0.43 5.61 5.30
CA ARG A 45 -0.37 6.77 5.65
C ARG A 45 -0.37 7.78 4.51
N SER A 46 -1.56 8.09 4.05
CA SER A 46 -1.86 9.30 3.28
C SER A 46 -2.30 10.39 4.26
N GLU A 47 -2.22 11.66 3.86
CA GLU A 47 -2.71 12.80 4.65
C GLU A 47 -4.08 12.57 5.28
N LYS A 48 -4.99 11.90 4.54
CA LYS A 48 -6.40 11.76 4.94
C LYS A 48 -6.74 10.42 5.58
N ARG A 49 -6.04 9.35 5.25
CA ARG A 49 -6.40 7.99 5.65
C ARG A 49 -5.25 6.99 5.47
N LEU A 50 -5.41 5.82 6.05
CA LEU A 50 -4.49 4.70 5.86
C LEU A 50 -4.88 3.93 4.59
N ILE A 51 -3.92 3.71 3.71
CA ILE A 51 -4.12 2.98 2.46
C ILE A 51 -3.40 1.65 2.55
N THR A 52 -4.15 0.57 2.29
CA THR A 52 -3.60 -0.77 2.14
C THR A 52 -3.19 -0.99 0.68
N LEU A 53 -1.91 -1.22 0.46
CA LEU A 53 -1.26 -1.52 -0.80
C LEU A 53 -0.95 -3.02 -0.88
N THR A 54 -1.44 -3.69 -1.91
CA THR A 54 -1.05 -5.07 -2.21
C THR A 54 -0.03 -5.06 -3.34
N LEU A 55 1.18 -5.48 -3.03
CA LEU A 55 2.32 -5.49 -3.94
C LEU A 55 2.65 -6.94 -4.34
N LYS A 56 3.07 -7.17 -5.58
CA LYS A 56 3.68 -8.44 -6.01
C LYS A 56 5.14 -8.21 -6.34
N ARG A 57 6.03 -9.02 -5.79
CA ARG A 57 7.45 -8.95 -6.15
C ARG A 57 7.63 -9.53 -7.55
N LYS A 58 8.15 -8.72 -8.48
CA LYS A 58 8.48 -9.16 -9.85
C LYS A 58 9.93 -9.61 -9.94
N LYS A 59 10.85 -8.85 -9.34
CA LYS A 59 12.28 -9.15 -9.22
C LYS A 59 12.81 -8.59 -7.89
N SER A 60 14.06 -8.89 -7.53
CA SER A 60 14.66 -8.29 -6.34
C SER A 60 14.65 -6.76 -6.43
N GLY A 61 14.14 -6.08 -5.41
CA GLY A 61 13.97 -4.63 -5.39
C GLY A 61 12.87 -4.06 -6.30
N SER A 62 12.14 -4.89 -7.05
CA SER A 62 11.09 -4.45 -7.98
C SER A 62 9.73 -5.03 -7.61
N TYR A 63 8.81 -4.15 -7.24
CA TYR A 63 7.45 -4.49 -6.80
C TYR A 63 6.42 -3.86 -7.72
N TYR A 64 5.36 -4.60 -8.01
CA TYR A 64 4.21 -4.12 -8.77
C TYR A 64 3.01 -3.96 -7.86
N LEU A 65 2.35 -2.81 -7.90
CA LEU A 65 1.10 -2.59 -7.17
C LEU A 65 -0.04 -3.35 -7.86
N ILE A 66 -0.55 -4.38 -7.20
CA ILE A 66 -1.73 -5.12 -7.64
C ILE A 66 -2.98 -4.29 -7.36
N THR A 67 -3.16 -3.86 -6.11
CA THR A 67 -4.35 -3.13 -5.69
C THR A 67 -4.05 -2.17 -4.54
N ALA A 68 -4.83 -1.10 -4.45
CA ALA A 68 -4.85 -0.16 -3.35
C ALA A 68 -6.30 0.06 -2.91
N ARG A 69 -6.52 0.08 -1.60
CA ARG A 69 -7.83 0.35 -1.01
C ARG A 69 -7.69 1.02 0.35
N ASP A 70 -8.78 1.60 0.84
CA ASP A 70 -8.84 2.04 2.23
C ASP A 70 -8.56 0.88 3.18
N SER A 71 -7.82 1.18 4.25
CA SER A 71 -7.49 0.19 5.27
C SER A 71 -8.72 -0.18 6.08
N SER A 72 -8.93 -1.50 6.24
CA SER A 72 -9.99 -2.03 7.11
C SER A 72 -9.71 -1.71 8.59
N LYS A 73 -10.74 -1.73 9.44
CA LYS A 73 -10.59 -1.47 10.89
C LYS A 73 -9.51 -2.34 11.54
N LYS A 74 -9.45 -3.64 11.18
CA LYS A 74 -8.42 -4.57 11.68
C LYS A 74 -7.01 -4.20 11.22
N GLU A 75 -6.85 -3.68 10.01
CA GLU A 75 -5.57 -3.24 9.48
C GLU A 75 -5.10 -1.94 10.14
N ARG A 76 -6.02 -0.99 10.38
CA ARG A 76 -5.72 0.26 11.10
C ARG A 76 -5.27 0.00 12.53
N ASN A 77 -5.94 -0.90 13.25
CA ASN A 77 -5.52 -1.26 14.61
C ASN A 77 -4.07 -1.76 14.66
N LYS A 78 -3.64 -2.58 13.69
CA LYS A 78 -2.23 -3.05 13.63
C LYS A 78 -1.23 -1.94 13.35
N VAL A 79 -1.64 -0.91 12.62
CA VAL A 79 -0.83 0.29 12.38
C VAL A 79 -0.69 1.05 13.69
N TYR A 80 -1.80 1.33 14.38
CA TYR A 80 -1.78 2.05 15.66
C TYR A 80 -1.00 1.30 16.74
N GLU A 81 -1.14 -0.02 16.85
CA GLU A 81 -0.32 -0.83 17.76
C GLU A 81 1.19 -0.73 17.47
N LYS A 82 1.57 -0.47 16.21
CA LYS A 82 2.98 -0.26 15.83
C LYS A 82 3.44 1.18 16.04
N GLU A 83 2.56 2.16 15.88
CA GLU A 83 2.85 3.57 16.15
C GLU A 83 2.99 3.82 17.66
N ASP A 84 2.15 3.17 18.49
CA ASP A 84 2.14 3.33 19.96
C ASP A 84 3.35 2.68 20.65
N LYS A 85 3.98 1.70 20.00
CA LYS A 85 5.20 1.02 20.50
C LYS A 85 6.50 1.75 20.16
N LYS A 86 6.42 2.98 19.66
CA LYS A 86 7.55 3.77 19.16
C LYS A 86 7.82 4.96 20.07
#